data_AF-A0A2N7XTW9-F1
#
_entry.id   AF-A0A2N7XTW9-F1
#
_cell.length_a   1.000
_cell.length_b   1.000
_cell.length_c   1.000
_cell.angle_alpha   90.00
_cell.angle_beta   90.00
_cell.angle_gamma   90.00
#
_symmetry.space_group_name_H-M   'P 1'
#
loop_
_entity.id
_entity.type
_entity.pdbx_description
1 polymer ?
#
loop_
_entity_poly.entity_id
_entity_poly.type
_entity_poly.pdbx_seq_one_letter_code
_entity_poly.pdbx_strand_id
1 'polypeptide(L)'
;CDLAGHEHLHKGMTSRDLTENVEQLQVYRGLQLIETKSIAALIRFAKHARQFRDMPFTARTHNVAAQVTTLGKRIAMFGEEMLVSHQSLVS
;
A
#
# COMPACT_ATOMS: atom_id res chain seq x y z
N CYS A 1 32.39 -12.75 -30.08
CA CYS A 1 31.15 -13.55 -30.14
C CYS A 1 31.38 -15.02 -29.77
N ASP A 2 32.61 -15.55 -29.83
CA ASP A 2 32.95 -16.95 -29.50
C ASP A 2 32.74 -17.42 -28.04
N LEU A 3 32.27 -16.55 -27.13
CA LEU A 3 32.12 -16.90 -25.70
C LEU A 3 30.77 -17.52 -25.33
N ALA A 4 29.74 -17.34 -26.15
CA ALA A 4 28.39 -17.87 -25.91
C ALA A 4 28.14 -19.00 -26.92
N GLY A 5 28.14 -20.26 -26.49
CA GLY A 5 27.97 -21.42 -27.38
C GLY A 5 26.68 -21.43 -28.23
N HIS A 6 25.74 -20.50 -28.01
CA HIS A 6 24.50 -20.34 -28.77
C HIS A 6 24.03 -18.87 -28.83
N GLU A 7 23.47 -18.46 -29.98
CA GLU A 7 22.95 -17.09 -30.22
C GLU A 7 21.45 -17.14 -30.57
N HIS A 8 20.62 -17.53 -29.60
CA HIS A 8 19.17 -17.70 -29.82
C HIS A 8 18.29 -16.82 -28.93
N LEU A 9 18.89 -16.05 -28.03
CA LEU A 9 18.18 -15.07 -27.20
C LEU A 9 17.67 -13.91 -28.08
N HIS A 10 16.53 -13.32 -27.69
CA HIS A 10 15.96 -12.11 -28.33
C HIS A 10 15.57 -12.26 -29.81
N LYS A 11 15.52 -13.49 -30.34
CA LYS A 11 15.10 -13.74 -31.73
C LYS A 11 13.67 -13.29 -31.97
N GLY A 12 13.49 -12.38 -32.94
CA GLY A 12 12.18 -11.84 -33.28
C GLY A 12 11.61 -10.85 -32.25
N MET A 13 12.39 -10.48 -31.24
CA MET A 13 12.02 -9.46 -30.25
C MET A 13 12.67 -8.13 -30.59
N THR A 14 12.02 -7.06 -30.17
CA THR A 14 12.57 -5.71 -30.02
C THR A 14 12.91 -5.46 -28.55
N SER A 15 13.66 -4.39 -28.26
CA SER A 15 13.98 -4.01 -26.88
C SER A 15 12.74 -3.86 -26.01
N ARG A 16 11.65 -3.30 -26.57
CA ARG A 16 10.40 -3.06 -25.85
C ARG A 16 9.68 -4.35 -25.46
N ASP A 17 9.77 -5.40 -26.27
CA ASP A 17 9.18 -6.71 -25.93
C ASP A 17 9.80 -7.28 -24.65
N LEU A 18 11.07 -6.95 -24.36
CA LEU A 18 11.72 -7.37 -23.13
C LEU A 18 11.48 -6.38 -21.99
N THR A 19 11.78 -5.10 -22.19
CA THR A 19 11.79 -4.12 -21.08
C THR A 19 10.39 -3.89 -20.52
N GLU A 20 9.40 -3.67 -21.37
CA GLU A 20 8.03 -3.36 -20.93
C GLU A 20 7.42 -4.54 -20.16
N ASN A 21 7.60 -5.78 -20.65
CA ASN A 21 7.08 -6.97 -19.97
C ASN A 21 7.77 -7.24 -18.62
N VAL A 22 9.10 -7.07 -18.56
CA VAL A 22 9.85 -7.25 -17.31
C VAL A 22 9.46 -6.19 -16.29
N GLU A 23 9.36 -4.92 -16.70
CA GLU A 23 8.96 -3.81 -15.84
C GLU A 23 7.52 -3.95 -15.35
N GLN A 24 6.58 -4.34 -16.22
CA GLN A 24 5.20 -4.65 -15.82
C GLN A 24 5.14 -5.78 -14.79
N LEU A 25 5.91 -6.86 -14.99
CA LEU A 25 5.98 -7.94 -14.01
C LEU A 25 6.55 -7.48 -12.67
N GLN A 26 7.56 -6.59 -12.67
CA GLN A 26 8.12 -6.01 -11.47
C GLN A 26 7.13 -5.10 -10.75
N VAL A 27 6.41 -4.24 -11.47
CA VAL A 27 5.34 -3.40 -10.92
C VAL A 27 4.25 -4.26 -10.30
N TYR A 28 3.77 -5.28 -11.02
CA TYR A 28 2.76 -6.21 -10.52
C TYR A 28 3.19 -6.87 -9.21
N ARG A 29 4.40 -7.43 -9.14
CA ARG A 29 4.95 -8.03 -7.91
C ARG A 29 5.12 -7.00 -6.79
N GLY A 30 5.50 -5.77 -7.14
CA GLY A 30 5.57 -4.65 -6.20
C GLY A 30 4.21 -4.33 -5.57
N LEU A 31 3.15 -4.30 -6.39
CA LEU A 31 1.78 -4.05 -5.93
C LEU A 31 1.29 -5.16 -5.00
N GLN A 32 1.59 -6.44 -5.28
CA GLN A 32 1.27 -7.56 -4.37
C GLN A 32 1.92 -7.41 -2.98
N LEU A 33 3.15 -6.90 -2.92
CA LEU A 33 3.81 -6.62 -1.65
C LEU A 33 3.15 -5.45 -0.91
N ILE A 34 2.76 -4.40 -1.63
CA ILE A 34 2.05 -3.24 -1.07
C ILE A 34 0.69 -3.68 -0.54
N GLU A 35 -0.04 -4.51 -1.26
CA GLU A 35 -1.33 -5.08 -0.85
C GLU A 35 -1.19 -5.79 0.50
N THR A 36 -0.25 -6.73 0.60
CA THR A 36 0.02 -7.47 1.84
C THR A 36 0.31 -6.54 3.02
N LYS A 37 1.17 -5.52 2.82
CA LYS A 37 1.51 -4.55 3.86
C LYS A 37 0.33 -3.65 4.23
N SER A 38 -0.51 -3.30 3.27
CA SER A 38 -1.68 -2.47 3.51
C SER A 38 -2.72 -3.19 4.38
N ILE A 39 -2.94 -4.49 4.16
CA ILE A 39 -3.79 -5.33 5.02
C ILE A 39 -3.22 -5.39 6.44
N ALA A 40 -1.91 -5.61 6.59
CA ALA A 40 -1.25 -5.64 7.90
C ALA A 40 -1.40 -4.31 8.66
N ALA A 41 -1.29 -3.18 7.97
CA ALA A 41 -1.52 -1.85 8.54
C ALA A 41 -2.98 -1.64 8.96
N LEU A 42 -3.95 -2.05 8.13
CA LEU A 42 -5.38 -1.99 8.47
C LEU A 42 -5.72 -2.81 9.72
N ILE A 43 -5.15 -4.02 9.84
CA ILE A 43 -5.28 -4.84 11.06
C ILE A 43 -4.73 -4.09 12.28
N ARG A 44 -3.61 -3.38 12.13
CA ARG A 44 -3.00 -2.60 13.21
C ARG A 44 -3.84 -1.38 13.60
N PHE A 45 -4.39 -0.66 12.62
CA PHE A 45 -5.36 0.42 12.86
C PHE A 45 -6.57 -0.10 13.63
N ALA A 46 -7.17 -1.20 13.20
CA ALA A 46 -8.32 -1.80 13.88
C ALA A 46 -8.01 -2.23 15.31
N LYS A 47 -6.83 -2.82 15.56
CA LYS A 47 -6.37 -3.19 16.91
C LYS A 47 -6.26 -1.97 17.82
N HIS A 48 -5.60 -0.90 17.36
CA HIS A 48 -5.41 0.29 18.18
C HIS A 48 -6.68 1.13 18.35
N ALA A 49 -7.52 1.22 17.32
CA ALA A 49 -8.81 1.87 17.41
C ALA A 49 -9.67 1.22 18.50
N ARG A 50 -9.65 -0.12 18.60
CA ARG A 50 -10.31 -0.86 19.70
C ARG A 50 -9.63 -0.64 21.05
N GLN A 51 -8.30 -0.72 21.11
CA GLN A 51 -7.53 -0.54 22.35
C GLN A 51 -7.79 0.82 23.00
N PHE A 52 -7.91 1.87 22.21
CA PHE A 52 -8.09 3.25 22.69
C PHE A 52 -9.50 3.78 22.49
N ARG A 53 -10.49 2.89 22.33
CA ARG A 53 -11.88 3.22 22.02
C ARG A 53 -12.45 4.30 22.93
N ASP A 54 -12.22 4.16 24.24
CA ASP A 54 -12.82 5.00 25.27
C ASP A 54 -11.83 6.02 25.86
N MET A 55 -10.60 6.10 25.33
CA MET A 55 -9.59 7.04 25.80
C MET A 55 -9.91 8.47 25.32
N PRO A 56 -10.26 9.41 26.22
CA PRO A 56 -10.59 10.78 25.82
C PRO A 56 -9.39 11.47 25.17
N PHE A 57 -9.66 12.26 24.14
CA PHE A 57 -8.66 12.98 23.36
C PHE A 57 -9.22 14.34 22.92
N THR A 58 -8.50 15.43 23.17
CA THR A 58 -8.88 16.76 22.67
C THR A 58 -8.66 16.80 21.16
N ALA A 59 -9.74 16.89 20.38
CA ALA A 59 -9.61 17.06 18.93
C ALA A 59 -8.95 18.40 18.58
N ARG A 60 -8.43 18.50 17.36
CA ARG A 60 -7.86 19.76 16.85
C ARG A 60 -8.41 20.10 15.47
N THR A 61 -8.90 21.32 15.31
CA THR A 61 -9.27 21.93 14.01
C THR A 61 -8.47 23.22 13.87
N HIS A 62 -7.98 23.55 12.67
CA HIS A 62 -7.02 24.66 12.49
C HIS A 62 -5.82 24.60 13.47
N ASN A 63 -5.44 23.39 13.90
CA ASN A 63 -4.44 23.11 14.92
C ASN A 63 -4.71 23.71 16.33
N VAL A 64 -5.93 24.17 16.61
CA VAL A 64 -6.39 24.63 17.93
C VAL A 64 -7.31 23.60 18.58
N ALA A 65 -7.43 23.63 19.91
CA ALA A 65 -8.27 22.70 20.66
C ALA A 65 -9.74 22.82 20.26
N ALA A 66 -10.37 21.66 20.02
CA ALA A 66 -11.77 21.52 19.67
C ALA A 66 -12.46 20.52 20.62
N GLN A 67 -13.72 20.18 20.31
CA GLN A 67 -14.53 19.27 21.11
C GLN A 67 -13.82 17.91 21.35
N VAL A 68 -13.97 17.36 22.56
CA VAL A 68 -13.39 16.07 22.93
C VAL A 68 -13.94 14.96 22.02
N THR A 69 -13.05 14.07 21.61
CA THR A 69 -13.31 12.81 20.91
C THR A 69 -12.60 11.69 21.67
N THR A 70 -12.47 10.50 21.07
CA THR A 70 -11.59 9.44 21.59
C THR A 70 -10.39 9.23 20.67
N LEU A 71 -9.26 8.83 21.26
CA LEU A 71 -8.07 8.48 20.48
C LEU A 71 -8.38 7.32 19.53
N GLY A 72 -9.17 6.34 19.98
CA GLY A 72 -9.63 5.23 19.15
C GLY A 72 -10.42 5.69 17.93
N LYS A 73 -11.33 6.68 18.08
CA LYS A 73 -12.05 7.28 16.95
C LYS A 73 -11.10 7.96 15.96
N ARG A 74 -10.07 8.68 16.44
CA ARG A 74 -9.08 9.31 15.55
C ARG A 74 -8.28 8.27 14.75
N ILE A 75 -7.89 7.16 15.37
CA ILE A 75 -7.18 6.06 14.70
C ILE A 75 -8.08 5.36 13.68
N ALA A 76 -9.37 5.17 14.00
CA ALA A 76 -10.34 4.58 13.08
C ALA A 76 -10.50 5.39 11.79
N MET A 77 -10.51 6.73 11.87
CA MET A 77 -10.57 7.61 10.69
C MET A 77 -9.38 7.38 9.74
N PHE A 78 -8.16 7.25 10.27
CA PHE A 78 -7.00 6.92 9.44
C PHE A 78 -7.11 5.53 8.80
N GLY A 79 -7.69 4.57 9.54
CA GLY A 79 -7.98 3.24 9.00
C GLY A 79 -9.00 3.26 7.86
N GLU A 80 -10.03 4.10 7.95
CA GLU A 80 -11.04 4.29 6.90
C GLU A 80 -10.44 4.88 5.62
N GLU A 81 -9.65 5.96 5.73
CA GLU A 81 -8.94 6.55 4.58
C GLU A 81 -7.98 5.54 3.93
N MET A 82 -7.28 4.75 4.74
CA MET A 82 -6.41 3.68 4.23
C MET A 82 -7.19 2.55 3.56
N LEU A 83 -8.38 2.20 4.07
CA LEU A 83 -9.22 1.15 3.50
C LEU A 83 -9.69 1.52 2.09
N VAL A 84 -10.08 2.78 1.87
CA VAL A 84 -10.44 3.28 0.54
C VAL A 84 -9.24 3.16 -0.42
N SER A 85 -8.05 3.50 0.05
CA SER A 85 -6.82 3.37 -0.76
C SER A 85 -6.47 1.91 -1.06
N HIS A 86 -6.68 0.99 -0.11
CA HIS A 86 -6.50 -0.45 -0.32
C HIS A 86 -7.50 -0.99 -1.34
N GLN A 87 -8.76 -0.57 -1.29
CA GLN A 87 -9.77 -0.98 -2.28
C GLN A 87 -9.39 -0.55 -3.69
N SER A 88 -8.86 0.67 -3.87
CA SER A 88 -8.36 1.15 -5.16
C SER A 88 -7.10 0.41 -5.65
N LEU A 89 -6.33 -0.21 -4.75
CA LEU A 89 -5.14 -0.98 -5.11
C LEU A 89 -5.50 -2.36 -5.68
N VAL A 90 -6.60 -2.95 -5.22
CA VAL A 90 -7.02 -4.32 -5.58
C VAL A 90 -8.14 -4.37 -6.63
N SER A 91 -8.73 -3.21 -6.97
CA SER A 91 -9.73 -3.05 -8.04
C SER A 91 -9.10 -3.00 -9.42
#